data_AF-A0A1M6T744-F1
#
_entry.id   AF-A0A1M6T744-F1
#
_cell.length_a   1.000
_cell.length_b   1.000
_cell.length_c   1.000
_cell.angle_alpha   90.00
_cell.angle_beta   90.00
_cell.angle_gamma   90.00
#
_symmetry.space_group_name_H-M   'P 1'
#
loop_
_entity.id
_entity.type
_entity.pdbx_description
1 polymer ?
#
loop_
_entity_poly.entity_id
_entity_poly.type
_entity_poly.pdbx_seq_one_letter_code
_entity_poly.pdbx_strand_id
1 'polypeptide(L)'
;MAGDRVAALVPESPWLARLEATTPKFVEGLARVSDVITSDGALPASLKFLFAAAICAVKRDAAHVDHFMAAAAKAGLPREHAEGASVGLLISRGVTPHALLVSALEAAYGPASGDGAATEQTFDASVSGAYEYFKGYFGFVPDYVELLGERVPAGLEGYFLMRESSLGETPLPARDMELLLCAVNAAEYQPRFVAIHARGARRAGATEEQLVEATLVAMPFAGVASWLPAAQGVLESRDVAS
;
A
#
# COMPACT_ATOMS: atom_id res chain seq x y z
N MET A 1 13.50 23.21 12.60
CA MET A 1 14.74 22.48 12.95
C MET A 1 14.68 21.07 12.36
N ALA A 2 15.79 20.31 12.32
CA ALA A 2 15.76 18.94 11.80
C ALA A 2 14.83 18.02 12.61
N GLY A 3 14.82 18.14 13.95
CA GLY A 3 13.87 17.44 14.81
C GLY A 3 12.42 17.73 14.46
N ASP A 4 12.02 18.99 14.30
CA ASP A 4 10.63 19.35 13.94
C ASP A 4 10.17 18.66 12.65
N ARG A 5 11.06 18.57 11.65
CA ARG A 5 10.78 17.87 10.39
C ARG A 5 10.62 16.37 10.59
N VAL A 6 11.43 15.74 11.46
CA VAL A 6 11.24 14.33 11.83
C VAL A 6 9.93 14.13 12.60
N ALA A 7 9.63 15.02 13.55
CA ALA A 7 8.40 14.97 14.34
C ALA A 7 7.13 15.18 13.52
N ALA A 8 7.23 15.84 12.35
CA ALA A 8 6.12 15.95 11.40
C ALA A 8 5.73 14.60 10.76
N LEU A 9 6.67 13.65 10.68
CA LEU A 9 6.44 12.29 10.19
C LEU A 9 6.13 11.31 11.32
N VAL A 10 6.91 11.34 12.40
CA VAL A 10 6.76 10.43 13.55
C VAL A 10 6.58 11.23 14.83
N PRO A 11 5.35 11.72 15.11
CA PRO A 11 5.09 12.51 16.30
C PRO A 11 5.32 11.69 17.57
N GLU A 12 5.45 12.37 18.70
CA GLU A 12 5.58 11.72 20.02
C GLU A 12 6.74 10.72 20.12
N SER A 13 7.86 11.02 19.46
CA SER A 13 9.07 10.19 19.47
C SER A 13 9.98 10.52 20.67
N PRO A 14 9.90 9.82 21.84
CA PRO A 14 10.70 10.15 23.02
C PRO A 14 12.21 9.96 22.78
N TRP A 15 12.58 9.20 21.75
CA TRP A 15 13.96 8.96 21.35
C TRP A 15 14.57 10.12 20.53
N LEU A 16 13.75 11.02 19.97
CA LEU A 16 14.22 12.04 19.03
C LEU A 16 15.20 13.02 19.68
N ALA A 17 14.86 13.55 20.86
CA ALA A 17 15.73 14.47 21.61
C ALA A 17 17.11 13.84 21.92
N ARG A 18 17.14 12.53 22.18
CA ARG A 18 18.40 11.81 22.36
C ARG A 18 19.19 11.76 21.06
N LEU A 19 18.57 11.43 19.93
CA LEU A 19 19.25 11.39 18.64
C LEU A 19 19.74 12.77 18.18
N GLU A 20 19.02 13.84 18.50
CA GLU A 20 19.47 15.21 18.23
C GLU A 20 20.75 15.54 18.99
N ALA A 21 20.85 15.13 20.25
CA ALA A 21 22.04 15.33 21.07
C ALA A 21 23.21 14.42 20.67
N THR A 22 22.97 13.16 20.34
CA THR A 22 24.04 12.16 20.16
C THR A 22 24.43 11.94 18.71
N THR A 23 23.50 12.12 17.77
CA THR A 23 23.64 11.73 16.36
C THR A 23 22.95 12.73 15.42
N PRO A 24 23.27 14.03 15.47
CA PRO A 24 22.55 15.06 14.71
C PRO A 24 22.58 14.84 13.19
N LYS A 25 23.65 14.22 12.66
CA LYS A 25 23.73 13.84 11.24
C LYS A 25 22.66 12.82 10.84
N PHE A 26 22.32 11.89 11.72
CA PHE A 26 21.25 10.91 11.48
C PHE A 26 19.89 11.61 11.46
N VAL A 27 19.65 12.52 12.41
CA VAL A 27 18.41 13.31 12.45
C VAL A 27 18.25 14.17 11.20
N GLU A 28 19.32 14.81 10.71
CA GLU A 28 19.28 15.54 9.44
C GLU A 28 18.97 14.62 8.25
N GLY A 29 19.51 13.39 8.22
CA GLY A 29 19.18 12.41 7.19
C GLY A 29 17.70 11.99 7.23
N LEU A 30 17.20 11.64 8.42
CA LEU A 30 15.80 11.27 8.62
C LEU A 30 14.86 12.45 8.33
N ALA A 31 15.27 13.68 8.63
CA ALA A 31 14.51 14.88 8.31
C ALA A 31 14.32 15.05 6.79
N ARG A 32 15.33 14.74 5.98
CA ARG A 32 15.20 14.80 4.51
C ARG A 32 14.27 13.72 3.96
N VAL A 33 14.32 12.51 4.53
CA VAL A 33 13.35 11.46 4.19
C VAL A 33 11.93 11.89 4.60
N SER A 34 11.80 12.48 5.77
CA SER A 34 10.54 13.06 6.24
C SER A 34 10.00 14.11 5.27
N ASP A 35 10.82 15.08 4.86
CA ASP A 35 10.44 16.14 3.92
C ASP A 35 9.84 15.58 2.63
N VAL A 36 10.41 14.48 2.11
CA VAL A 36 9.89 13.79 0.92
C VAL A 36 8.53 13.15 1.20
N ILE A 37 8.32 12.54 2.37
CA ILE A 37 7.06 11.86 2.69
C ILE A 37 5.94 12.87 3.03
N THR A 38 6.27 13.95 3.74
CA THR A 38 5.29 14.89 4.31
C THR A 38 4.93 16.06 3.39
N SER A 39 5.56 16.18 2.22
CA SER A 39 5.35 17.27 1.26
C SER A 39 4.91 16.72 -0.09
N ASP A 40 4.26 17.50 -0.94
CA ASP A 40 3.94 17.06 -2.31
C ASP A 40 5.22 16.86 -3.14
N GLY A 41 5.22 15.83 -3.99
CA GLY A 41 6.33 15.46 -4.86
C GLY A 41 5.84 14.80 -6.15
N ALA A 42 6.47 13.70 -6.57
CA ALA A 42 5.93 12.87 -7.64
C ALA A 42 4.57 12.26 -7.24
N LEU A 43 4.35 12.10 -5.94
CA LEU A 43 3.07 11.76 -5.33
C LEU A 43 2.59 12.86 -4.39
N PRO A 44 1.27 13.10 -4.29
CA PRO A 44 0.70 13.95 -3.25
C PRO A 44 1.04 13.42 -1.85
N ALA A 45 1.25 14.32 -0.88
CA ALA A 45 1.50 13.95 0.51
C ALA A 45 0.35 13.10 1.09
N SER A 46 -0.89 13.41 0.73
CA SER A 46 -2.08 12.67 1.16
C SER A 46 -2.02 11.18 0.81
N LEU A 47 -1.49 10.84 -0.38
CA LEU A 47 -1.32 9.46 -0.81
C LEU A 47 -0.16 8.76 -0.11
N LYS A 48 0.95 9.47 0.13
CA LYS A 48 2.08 8.93 0.90
C LYS A 48 1.70 8.66 2.37
N PHE A 49 0.86 9.51 2.97
CA PHE A 49 0.29 9.24 4.27
C PHE A 49 -0.61 8.01 4.27
N LEU A 50 -1.44 7.81 3.24
CA LEU A 50 -2.21 6.56 3.09
C LEU A 50 -1.29 5.32 3.03
N PHE A 51 -0.17 5.40 2.30
CA PHE A 51 0.80 4.30 2.23
C PHE A 51 1.47 4.04 3.58
N ALA A 52 1.84 5.10 4.31
CA ALA A 52 2.40 4.99 5.64
C ALA A 52 1.40 4.34 6.62
N ALA A 53 0.13 4.72 6.58
CA ALA A 53 -0.93 4.11 7.37
C ALA A 53 -1.07 2.61 7.05
N ALA A 54 -1.07 2.22 5.77
CA ALA A 54 -1.12 0.81 5.37
C ALA A 54 0.11 0.02 5.86
N ILE A 55 1.32 0.58 5.75
CA ILE A 55 2.55 -0.04 6.27
C ILE A 55 2.47 -0.22 7.79
N CYS A 56 2.08 0.82 8.52
CA CYS A 56 1.91 0.75 9.98
C CYS A 56 0.85 -0.27 10.40
N ALA A 57 -0.23 -0.43 9.62
CA ALA A 57 -1.26 -1.44 9.86
C ALA A 57 -0.69 -2.86 9.75
N VAL A 58 0.16 -3.11 8.75
CA VAL A 58 0.88 -4.39 8.61
C VAL A 58 1.85 -4.63 9.76
N LYS A 59 2.50 -3.57 10.26
CA LYS A 59 3.37 -3.61 11.45
C LYS A 59 2.60 -3.66 12.78
N ARG A 60 1.26 -3.57 12.74
CA ARG A 60 0.35 -3.56 13.90
C ARG A 60 0.59 -2.38 14.85
N ASP A 61 0.98 -1.25 14.30
CA ASP A 61 1.21 -0.01 15.04
C ASP A 61 -0.02 0.90 14.93
N ALA A 62 -1.03 0.64 15.76
CA ALA A 62 -2.32 1.34 15.70
C ALA A 62 -2.18 2.87 15.84
N ALA A 63 -1.29 3.35 16.71
CA ALA A 63 -1.08 4.79 16.91
C ALA A 63 -0.59 5.49 15.64
N HIS A 64 0.33 4.88 14.91
CA HIS A 64 0.78 5.43 13.63
C HIS A 64 -0.23 5.24 12.51
N VAL A 65 -1.06 4.18 12.53
CA VAL A 65 -2.20 4.05 11.59
C VAL A 65 -3.16 5.22 11.76
N ASP A 66 -3.56 5.51 13.00
CA ASP A 66 -4.45 6.64 13.32
C ASP A 66 -3.82 7.97 12.90
N HIS A 67 -2.55 8.18 13.25
CA HIS A 67 -1.82 9.39 12.89
C HIS A 67 -1.80 9.63 11.38
N PHE A 68 -1.37 8.64 10.60
CA PHE A 68 -1.22 8.81 9.16
C PHE A 68 -2.55 8.86 8.42
N MET A 69 -3.58 8.13 8.87
CA MET A 69 -4.90 8.27 8.28
C MET A 69 -5.48 9.67 8.54
N ALA A 70 -5.34 10.21 9.76
CA ALA A 70 -5.74 11.58 10.06
C ALA A 70 -4.94 12.61 9.25
N ALA A 71 -3.63 12.40 9.05
CA ALA A 71 -2.80 13.26 8.21
C ALA A 71 -3.22 13.20 6.73
N ALA A 72 -3.54 12.00 6.21
CA ALA A 72 -4.04 11.82 4.85
C ALA A 72 -5.37 12.55 4.63
N ALA A 73 -6.32 12.41 5.57
CA ALA A 73 -7.61 13.09 5.55
C ALA A 73 -7.44 14.62 5.58
N LYS A 74 -6.58 15.12 6.48
CA LYS A 74 -6.28 16.56 6.58
C LYS A 74 -5.61 17.10 5.30
N ALA A 75 -4.82 16.29 4.62
CA ALA A 75 -4.19 16.62 3.34
C ALA A 75 -5.15 16.45 2.13
N GLY A 76 -6.43 16.15 2.37
CA GLY A 76 -7.45 16.09 1.33
C GLY A 76 -7.56 14.75 0.60
N LEU A 77 -7.09 13.65 1.20
CA LEU A 77 -7.41 12.32 0.66
C LEU A 77 -8.94 12.10 0.69
N PRO A 78 -9.56 11.66 -0.41
CA PRO A 78 -10.97 11.29 -0.40
C PRO A 78 -11.20 10.05 0.47
N ARG A 79 -12.33 10.01 1.18
CA ARG A 79 -12.71 8.88 2.04
C ARG A 79 -12.76 7.57 1.25
N GLU A 80 -13.36 7.62 0.07
CA GLU A 80 -13.54 6.49 -0.83
C GLU A 80 -12.20 5.87 -1.29
N HIS A 81 -11.14 6.69 -1.40
CA HIS A 81 -9.80 6.20 -1.71
C HIS A 81 -9.21 5.41 -0.52
N ALA A 82 -9.44 5.87 0.71
CA ALA A 82 -9.03 5.13 1.90
C ALA A 82 -9.83 3.82 2.07
N GLU A 83 -11.11 3.83 1.73
CA GLU A 83 -11.96 2.62 1.71
C GLU A 83 -11.43 1.61 0.69
N GLY A 84 -11.12 2.06 -0.54
CA GLY A 84 -10.50 1.21 -1.56
C GLY A 84 -9.16 0.64 -1.12
N ALA A 85 -8.29 1.46 -0.53
CA ALA A 85 -7.02 1.01 0.05
C ALA A 85 -7.21 -0.10 1.11
N SER A 86 -8.25 -0.01 1.93
CA SER A 86 -8.54 -1.04 2.95
C SER A 86 -8.92 -2.38 2.33
N VAL A 87 -9.61 -2.40 1.19
CA VAL A 87 -9.95 -3.62 0.46
C VAL A 87 -8.69 -4.22 -0.18
N GLY A 88 -7.84 -3.39 -0.78
CA GLY A 88 -6.53 -3.82 -1.30
C GLY A 88 -5.63 -4.41 -0.21
N LEU A 89 -5.64 -3.81 0.98
CA LEU A 89 -4.88 -4.33 2.12
C LEU A 89 -5.46 -5.65 2.65
N LEU A 90 -6.79 -5.82 2.62
CA LEU A 90 -7.47 -7.05 3.05
C LEU A 90 -7.06 -8.25 2.22
N ILE A 91 -7.14 -8.17 0.89
CA ILE A 91 -6.70 -9.29 0.05
C ILE A 91 -5.20 -9.54 0.20
N SER A 92 -4.42 -8.47 0.38
CA SER A 92 -2.97 -8.57 0.41
C SER A 92 -2.47 -9.21 1.70
N ARG A 93 -2.98 -8.77 2.88
CA ARG A 93 -2.43 -9.00 4.24
C ARG A 93 -3.47 -9.50 5.25
N GLY A 94 -4.72 -9.64 4.86
CA GLY A 94 -5.78 -10.21 5.67
C GLY A 94 -6.45 -9.24 6.64
N VAL A 95 -7.27 -9.82 7.52
CA VAL A 95 -8.27 -9.07 8.31
C VAL A 95 -7.69 -8.12 9.35
N THR A 96 -6.51 -8.41 9.93
CA THR A 96 -5.96 -7.58 11.01
C THR A 96 -5.49 -6.21 10.53
N PRO A 97 -4.64 -6.10 9.49
CA PRO A 97 -4.28 -4.78 8.96
C PRO A 97 -5.46 -4.05 8.34
N HIS A 98 -6.38 -4.77 7.71
CA HIS A 98 -7.64 -4.21 7.22
C HIS A 98 -8.45 -3.56 8.35
N ALA A 99 -8.70 -4.26 9.46
CA ALA A 99 -9.48 -3.76 10.58
C ALA A 99 -8.82 -2.52 11.24
N LEU A 100 -7.49 -2.50 11.35
CA LEU A 100 -6.78 -1.31 11.84
C LEU A 100 -6.99 -0.11 10.92
N LEU A 101 -6.88 -0.30 9.60
CA LEU A 101 -7.06 0.78 8.64
C LEU A 101 -8.50 1.29 8.61
N VAL A 102 -9.50 0.39 8.72
CA VAL A 102 -10.92 0.75 8.84
C VAL A 102 -11.18 1.55 10.11
N SER A 103 -10.67 1.11 11.26
CA SER A 103 -10.81 1.83 12.53
C SER A 103 -10.24 3.25 12.44
N ALA A 104 -9.05 3.42 11.85
CA ALA A 104 -8.43 4.72 11.68
C ALA A 104 -9.20 5.59 10.66
N LEU A 105 -9.74 4.99 9.60
CA LEU A 105 -10.60 5.67 8.63
C LEU A 105 -11.86 6.20 9.31
N GLU A 106 -12.56 5.38 10.09
CA GLU A 106 -13.74 5.80 10.82
C GLU A 106 -13.44 6.91 11.83
N ALA A 107 -12.29 6.85 12.51
CA ALA A 107 -11.85 7.93 13.38
C ALA A 107 -11.58 9.24 12.63
N ALA A 108 -11.03 9.18 11.41
CA ALA A 108 -10.69 10.36 10.61
C ALA A 108 -11.87 10.97 9.85
N TYR A 109 -12.79 10.16 9.34
CA TYR A 109 -13.90 10.59 8.46
C TYR A 109 -15.29 10.42 9.08
N GLY A 110 -15.39 9.84 10.27
CA GLY A 110 -16.65 9.43 10.89
C GLY A 110 -17.10 8.03 10.47
N PRO A 111 -18.16 7.49 11.10
CA PRO A 111 -18.68 6.16 10.78
C PRO A 111 -19.19 6.09 9.33
N ALA A 112 -19.17 4.89 8.74
CA ALA A 112 -19.77 4.68 7.43
C ALA A 112 -21.25 5.05 7.45
N SER A 113 -21.68 5.82 6.44
CA SER A 113 -23.09 6.18 6.25
C SER A 113 -23.75 5.07 5.44
N GLY A 114 -24.44 4.12 6.09
CA GLY A 114 -25.04 3.00 5.37
C GLY A 114 -26.04 2.21 6.20
N ASP A 115 -27.31 2.59 6.10
CA ASP A 115 -28.46 1.80 6.59
C ASP A 115 -29.02 0.86 5.49
N GLY A 116 -28.29 0.69 4.38
CA GLY A 116 -28.73 -0.11 3.24
C GLY A 116 -28.69 -1.60 3.57
N ALA A 117 -29.85 -2.28 3.49
CA ALA A 117 -29.89 -3.73 3.54
C ALA A 117 -29.05 -4.30 2.40
N ALA A 118 -28.02 -5.09 2.73
CA ALA A 118 -27.23 -5.80 1.74
C ALA A 118 -28.14 -6.76 0.97
N THR A 119 -28.19 -6.62 -0.35
CA THR A 119 -28.84 -7.60 -1.22
C THR A 119 -27.82 -8.68 -1.58
N GLU A 120 -28.22 -9.95 -1.46
CA GLU A 120 -27.38 -11.06 -1.88
C GLU A 120 -27.20 -10.99 -3.40
N GLN A 121 -25.95 -10.90 -3.83
CA GLN A 121 -25.56 -10.87 -5.24
C GLN A 121 -24.66 -12.06 -5.52
N THR A 122 -24.89 -12.71 -6.65
CA THR A 122 -24.05 -13.80 -7.14
C THR A 122 -23.21 -13.31 -8.30
N PHE A 123 -21.93 -13.65 -8.29
CA PHE A 123 -21.00 -13.32 -9.37
C PHE A 123 -20.58 -14.61 -10.09
N ASP A 124 -20.39 -14.54 -11.41
CA ASP A 124 -19.90 -15.67 -12.17
C ASP A 124 -18.40 -15.87 -11.89
N ALA A 125 -18.03 -17.10 -11.53
CA ALA A 125 -16.65 -17.48 -11.29
C ALA A 125 -16.47 -18.95 -11.68
N SER A 126 -15.40 -19.20 -12.42
CA SER A 126 -14.98 -20.57 -12.78
C SER A 126 -13.46 -20.63 -12.79
N VAL A 127 -12.90 -21.83 -12.56
CA VAL A 127 -11.44 -22.06 -12.70
C VAL A 127 -10.92 -21.61 -14.06
N SER A 128 -11.65 -21.90 -15.14
CA SER A 128 -11.28 -21.45 -16.50
C SER A 128 -11.30 -19.93 -16.63
N GLY A 129 -12.32 -19.26 -16.09
CA GLY A 129 -12.39 -17.80 -16.08
C GLY A 129 -11.25 -17.17 -15.30
N ALA A 130 -10.93 -17.72 -14.13
CA ALA A 130 -9.79 -17.30 -13.33
C ALA A 130 -8.45 -17.47 -14.09
N TYR A 131 -8.23 -18.61 -14.75
CA TYR A 131 -7.03 -18.83 -15.56
C TYR A 131 -6.91 -17.85 -16.72
N GLU A 132 -8.00 -17.57 -17.44
CA GLU A 132 -7.99 -16.57 -18.51
C GLU A 132 -7.68 -15.17 -17.97
N TYR A 133 -8.26 -14.79 -16.83
CA TYR A 133 -7.95 -13.54 -16.14
C TYR A 133 -6.45 -13.42 -15.79
N PHE A 134 -5.87 -14.44 -15.15
CA PHE A 134 -4.46 -14.43 -14.75
C PHE A 134 -3.53 -14.44 -15.96
N LYS A 135 -3.88 -15.20 -17.01
CA LYS A 135 -3.15 -15.22 -18.28
C LYS A 135 -3.21 -13.87 -18.99
N GLY A 136 -4.34 -13.19 -18.99
CA GLY A 136 -4.46 -11.83 -19.51
C GLY A 136 -3.56 -10.84 -18.77
N TYR A 137 -3.46 -10.98 -17.45
CA TYR A 137 -2.65 -10.08 -16.61
C TYR A 137 -1.14 -10.37 -16.67
N PHE A 138 -0.73 -11.65 -16.62
CA PHE A 138 0.66 -12.08 -16.51
C PHE A 138 1.26 -12.57 -17.84
N GLY A 139 0.45 -12.85 -18.86
CA GLY A 139 0.85 -13.54 -20.09
C GLY A 139 0.89 -15.07 -19.96
N PHE A 140 0.77 -15.59 -18.75
CA PHE A 140 0.73 -17.00 -18.39
C PHE A 140 -0.09 -17.18 -17.11
N VAL A 141 -0.50 -18.41 -16.79
CA VAL A 141 -1.12 -18.72 -15.50
C VAL A 141 0.01 -19.02 -14.50
N PRO A 142 0.16 -18.28 -13.40
CA PRO A 142 1.22 -18.56 -12.44
C PRO A 142 1.02 -19.93 -11.74
N ASP A 143 2.12 -20.63 -11.45
CA ASP A 143 2.08 -21.97 -10.82
C ASP A 143 1.28 -21.99 -9.50
N TYR A 144 1.29 -20.90 -8.72
CA TYR A 144 0.51 -20.82 -7.48
C TYR A 144 -1.01 -20.70 -7.73
N VAL A 145 -1.41 -20.16 -8.88
CA VAL A 145 -2.80 -20.11 -9.34
C VAL A 145 -3.22 -21.49 -9.85
N GLU A 146 -2.37 -22.15 -10.65
CA GLU A 146 -2.62 -23.52 -11.11
C GLU A 146 -2.78 -24.49 -9.93
N LEU A 147 -1.85 -24.42 -8.97
CA LEU A 147 -1.92 -25.23 -7.75
C LEU A 147 -3.24 -25.02 -7.00
N LEU A 148 -3.70 -23.78 -6.86
CA LEU A 148 -4.96 -23.50 -6.18
C LEU A 148 -6.17 -24.03 -6.97
N GLY A 149 -6.19 -23.82 -8.29
CA GLY A 149 -7.26 -24.30 -9.15
C GLY A 149 -7.36 -25.83 -9.23
N GLU A 150 -6.23 -26.53 -9.26
CA GLU A 150 -6.18 -28.00 -9.29
C GLU A 150 -6.59 -28.65 -7.97
N ARG A 151 -6.25 -28.01 -6.83
CA ARG A 151 -6.42 -28.62 -5.50
C ARG A 151 -7.68 -28.14 -4.79
N VAL A 152 -8.05 -26.88 -4.96
CA VAL A 152 -9.19 -26.24 -4.29
C VAL A 152 -9.90 -25.27 -5.26
N PRO A 153 -10.64 -25.79 -6.27
CA PRO A 153 -11.30 -24.98 -7.32
C PRO A 153 -12.11 -23.78 -6.80
N ALA A 154 -12.98 -24.01 -5.81
CA ALA A 154 -13.78 -22.95 -5.19
C ALA A 154 -12.92 -21.88 -4.50
N GLY A 155 -11.72 -22.26 -4.03
CA GLY A 155 -10.74 -21.33 -3.47
C GLY A 155 -10.15 -20.41 -4.54
N LEU A 156 -9.88 -20.93 -5.74
CA LEU A 156 -9.43 -20.12 -6.87
C LEU A 156 -10.55 -19.20 -7.38
N GLU A 157 -11.78 -19.70 -7.48
CA GLU A 157 -12.95 -18.89 -7.86
C GLU A 157 -13.14 -17.70 -6.91
N GLY A 158 -13.09 -17.95 -5.59
CA GLY A 158 -13.13 -16.90 -4.59
C GLY A 158 -11.94 -15.94 -4.68
N TYR A 159 -10.72 -16.45 -4.90
CA TYR A 159 -9.53 -15.61 -5.06
C TYR A 159 -9.63 -14.71 -6.29
N PHE A 160 -10.12 -15.23 -7.41
CA PHE A 160 -10.36 -14.46 -8.63
C PHE A 160 -11.32 -13.30 -8.36
N LEU A 161 -12.49 -13.55 -7.76
CA LEU A 161 -13.46 -12.51 -7.42
C LEU A 161 -12.88 -11.45 -6.48
N MET A 162 -12.19 -11.88 -5.42
CA MET A 162 -11.54 -10.96 -4.49
C MET A 162 -10.49 -10.08 -5.20
N ARG A 163 -9.68 -10.67 -6.09
CA ARG A 163 -8.60 -9.95 -6.78
C ARG A 163 -9.13 -8.98 -7.82
N GLU A 164 -10.10 -9.40 -8.62
CA GLU A 164 -10.76 -8.54 -9.61
C GLU A 164 -11.34 -7.30 -8.94
N SER A 165 -12.10 -7.49 -7.88
CA SER A 165 -12.71 -6.39 -7.13
C SER A 165 -11.68 -5.46 -6.50
N SER A 166 -10.71 -6.02 -5.77
CA SER A 166 -9.72 -5.24 -5.00
C SER A 166 -8.71 -4.44 -5.85
N LEU A 167 -8.42 -4.87 -7.08
CA LEU A 167 -7.45 -4.18 -7.95
C LEU A 167 -8.11 -3.34 -9.04
N GLY A 168 -9.33 -3.70 -9.47
CA GLY A 168 -9.99 -3.09 -10.62
C GLY A 168 -11.25 -2.27 -10.32
N GLU A 169 -11.91 -2.53 -9.18
CA GLU A 169 -13.27 -2.03 -8.94
C GLU A 169 -13.37 -1.16 -7.69
N THR A 170 -12.26 -0.90 -6.99
CA THR A 170 -12.25 -0.01 -5.84
C THR A 170 -12.27 1.47 -6.28
N PRO A 171 -12.74 2.40 -5.43
CA PRO A 171 -12.66 3.83 -5.72
C PRO A 171 -11.23 4.38 -5.73
N LEU A 172 -10.24 3.66 -5.19
CA LEU A 172 -8.84 4.06 -5.29
C LEU A 172 -8.35 3.81 -6.73
N PRO A 173 -7.76 4.81 -7.42
CA PRO A 173 -7.27 4.62 -8.78
C PRO A 173 -6.28 3.44 -8.88
N ALA A 174 -6.39 2.63 -9.94
CA ALA A 174 -5.58 1.42 -10.10
C ALA A 174 -4.06 1.68 -9.96
N ARG A 175 -3.56 2.81 -10.50
CA ARG A 175 -2.18 3.25 -10.32
C ARG A 175 -1.80 3.34 -8.83
N ASP A 176 -2.66 3.97 -8.05
CA ASP A 176 -2.40 4.27 -6.63
C ASP A 176 -2.55 3.02 -5.77
N MET A 177 -3.46 2.11 -6.12
CA MET A 177 -3.56 0.78 -5.52
C MET A 177 -2.28 -0.03 -5.74
N GLU A 178 -1.78 -0.09 -6.97
CA GLU A 178 -0.53 -0.80 -7.28
C GLU A 178 0.68 -0.17 -6.58
N LEU A 179 0.74 1.16 -6.47
CA LEU A 179 1.78 1.87 -5.70
C LEU A 179 1.70 1.58 -4.20
N LEU A 180 0.50 1.53 -3.61
CA LEU A 180 0.28 1.14 -2.22
C LEU A 180 0.83 -0.28 -1.99
N LEU A 181 0.53 -1.21 -2.89
CA LEU A 181 1.00 -2.58 -2.80
C LEU A 181 2.53 -2.67 -2.99
N CYS A 182 3.14 -1.81 -3.81
CA CYS A 182 4.61 -1.69 -3.86
C CYS A 182 5.19 -1.27 -2.50
N ALA A 183 4.61 -0.25 -1.86
CA ALA A 183 5.07 0.27 -0.58
C ALA A 183 4.96 -0.78 0.55
N VAL A 184 3.83 -1.48 0.63
CA VAL A 184 3.61 -2.56 1.61
C VAL A 184 4.58 -3.72 1.39
N ASN A 185 4.76 -4.17 0.13
CA ASN A 185 5.69 -5.26 -0.18
C ASN A 185 7.16 -4.85 0.09
N ALA A 186 7.53 -3.59 -0.12
CA ALA A 186 8.84 -3.08 0.27
C ALA A 186 9.06 -3.16 1.80
N ALA A 187 8.05 -2.78 2.60
CA ALA A 187 8.12 -2.83 4.06
C ALA A 187 8.21 -4.26 4.64
N GLU A 188 7.88 -5.28 3.84
CA GLU A 188 8.00 -6.69 4.18
C GLU A 188 9.14 -7.41 3.44
N TYR A 189 9.98 -6.64 2.74
CA TYR A 189 11.16 -7.15 2.04
C TYR A 189 10.85 -8.18 0.95
N GLN A 190 9.81 -7.93 0.15
CA GLN A 190 9.25 -8.86 -0.84
C GLN A 190 9.54 -8.37 -2.29
N PRO A 191 10.78 -8.47 -2.82
CA PRO A 191 11.17 -7.86 -4.10
C PRO A 191 10.37 -8.39 -5.29
N ARG A 192 10.08 -9.70 -5.31
CA ARG A 192 9.25 -10.32 -6.36
C ARG A 192 7.87 -9.67 -6.46
N PHE A 193 7.24 -9.38 -5.32
CA PHE A 193 5.91 -8.77 -5.30
C PHE A 193 5.99 -7.27 -5.58
N VAL A 194 7.06 -6.58 -5.16
CA VAL A 194 7.33 -5.21 -5.63
C VAL A 194 7.43 -5.18 -7.16
N ALA A 195 8.14 -6.12 -7.80
CA ALA A 195 8.24 -6.18 -9.26
C ALA A 195 6.87 -6.42 -9.94
N ILE A 196 6.04 -7.31 -9.38
CA ILE A 196 4.69 -7.58 -9.90
C ILE A 196 3.83 -6.30 -9.87
N HIS A 197 3.77 -5.64 -8.72
CA HIS A 197 2.94 -4.45 -8.56
C HIS A 197 3.53 -3.22 -9.26
N ALA A 198 4.85 -3.11 -9.36
CA ALA A 198 5.49 -2.05 -10.13
C ALA A 198 5.16 -2.16 -11.63
N ARG A 199 5.09 -3.37 -12.18
CA ARG A 199 4.59 -3.58 -13.56
C ARG A 199 3.12 -3.20 -13.70
N GLY A 200 2.28 -3.54 -12.72
CA GLY A 200 0.87 -3.11 -12.67
C GLY A 200 0.74 -1.58 -12.66
N ALA A 201 1.48 -0.92 -11.77
CA ALA A 201 1.52 0.54 -11.67
C ALA A 201 1.99 1.20 -12.97
N ARG A 202 3.03 0.68 -13.64
CA ARG A 202 3.51 1.20 -14.94
C ARG A 202 2.46 1.06 -16.04
N ARG A 203 1.75 -0.07 -16.11
CA ARG A 203 0.62 -0.25 -17.04
C ARG A 203 -0.52 0.74 -16.77
N ALA A 204 -0.70 1.11 -15.50
CA ALA A 204 -1.63 2.16 -15.07
C ALA A 204 -1.06 3.59 -15.17
N GLY A 205 0.11 3.78 -15.80
CA GLY A 205 0.71 5.09 -16.07
C GLY A 205 1.60 5.67 -14.97
N ALA A 206 2.03 4.89 -13.98
CA ALA A 206 2.98 5.35 -12.98
C ALA A 206 4.36 5.64 -13.58
N THR A 207 4.98 6.75 -13.17
CA THR A 207 6.37 7.04 -13.50
C THR A 207 7.34 6.28 -12.59
N GLU A 208 8.62 6.25 -12.95
CA GLU A 208 9.64 5.65 -12.09
C GLU A 208 9.82 6.43 -10.79
N GLU A 209 9.73 7.77 -10.84
CA GLU A 209 9.78 8.64 -9.66
C GLU A 209 8.64 8.31 -8.69
N GLN A 210 7.43 8.04 -9.19
CA GLN A 210 6.30 7.64 -8.37
C GLN A 210 6.52 6.29 -7.68
N LEU A 211 7.10 5.31 -8.38
CA LEU A 211 7.45 4.00 -7.80
C LEU A 211 8.50 4.13 -6.70
N VAL A 212 9.54 4.93 -6.95
CA VAL A 212 10.60 5.19 -5.98
C VAL A 212 10.05 5.93 -4.76
N GLU A 213 9.24 6.96 -4.97
CA GLU A 213 8.67 7.76 -3.88
C GLU A 213 7.66 6.95 -3.05
N ALA A 214 6.83 6.11 -3.68
CA ALA A 214 5.91 5.20 -2.98
C ALA A 214 6.67 4.22 -2.08
N THR A 215 7.72 3.58 -2.61
CA THR A 215 8.48 2.57 -1.85
C THR A 215 9.40 3.18 -0.78
N LEU A 216 9.84 4.43 -0.96
CA LEU A 216 10.59 5.19 0.05
C LEU A 216 9.81 5.33 1.37
N VAL A 217 8.47 5.39 1.31
CA VAL A 217 7.60 5.48 2.50
C VAL A 217 7.86 4.33 3.48
N ALA A 218 8.33 3.17 3.03
CA ALA A 218 8.68 2.06 3.90
C ALA A 218 9.94 2.29 4.75
N MET A 219 10.84 3.20 4.36
CA MET A 219 12.16 3.35 4.99
C MET A 219 12.10 3.75 6.47
N PRO A 220 11.26 4.69 6.92
CA PRO A 220 11.16 5.05 8.34
C PRO A 220 10.62 3.91 9.23
N PHE A 221 9.78 3.03 8.68
CA PHE A 221 9.06 2.01 9.46
C PHE A 221 9.66 0.59 9.33
N ALA A 222 10.47 0.35 8.31
CA ALA A 222 11.14 -0.93 8.05
C ALA A 222 12.67 -0.78 7.89
N GLY A 223 13.21 0.42 8.10
CA GLY A 223 14.63 0.74 7.98
C GLY A 223 15.12 0.77 6.53
N VAL A 224 16.38 1.18 6.32
CA VAL A 224 17.01 1.21 4.99
C VAL A 224 17.05 -0.18 4.31
N ALA A 225 16.90 -1.26 5.08
CA ALA A 225 16.79 -2.61 4.55
C ALA A 225 15.58 -2.80 3.62
N SER A 226 14.52 -2.00 3.75
CA SER A 226 13.35 -2.06 2.85
C SER A 226 13.65 -1.49 1.47
N TRP A 227 14.66 -0.61 1.37
CA TRP A 227 15.05 0.03 0.12
C TRP A 227 15.70 -0.95 -0.87
N LEU A 228 16.48 -1.92 -0.40
CA LEU A 228 17.14 -2.90 -1.28
C LEU A 228 16.11 -3.74 -2.09
N PRO A 229 15.13 -4.41 -1.46
CA PRO A 229 14.11 -5.15 -2.21
C PRO A 229 13.16 -4.23 -2.99
N ALA A 230 12.90 -3.01 -2.50
CA ALA A 230 12.16 -2.01 -3.26
C ALA A 230 12.86 -1.69 -4.58
N ALA A 231 14.13 -1.27 -4.50
CA ALA A 231 14.95 -0.93 -5.66
C ALA A 231 15.06 -2.13 -6.61
N GLN A 232 15.31 -3.34 -6.10
CA GLN A 232 15.32 -4.54 -6.93
C GLN A 232 14.02 -4.71 -7.71
N GLY A 233 12.86 -4.64 -7.05
CA GLY A 233 11.57 -4.81 -7.72
C GLY A 233 11.25 -3.70 -8.73
N VAL A 234 11.57 -2.44 -8.40
CA VAL A 234 11.41 -1.31 -9.34
C VAL A 234 12.28 -1.50 -10.59
N LEU A 235 13.54 -1.91 -10.42
CA LEU A 235 14.47 -2.16 -11.52
C LEU A 235 14.03 -3.34 -12.39
N GLU A 236 13.62 -4.45 -11.76
CA GLU A 236 13.12 -5.64 -12.46
C GLU A 236 11.84 -5.35 -13.26
N SER A 237 11.03 -4.37 -12.85
CA SER A 237 9.80 -3.98 -13.57
C SER A 237 10.03 -3.17 -14.86
N ARG A 238 11.27 -2.76 -15.14
CA ARG A 238 11.60 -1.93 -16.32
C ARG A 238 11.47 -2.67 -17.64
N ASP A 239 11.47 -3.99 -17.60
CA ASP A 239 11.23 -4.86 -18.77
C ASP A 239 9.84 -4.67 -19.39
N VAL A 240 8.93 -3.97 -18.71
CA VAL A 240 7.60 -3.58 -19.20
C VAL A 240 7.60 -2.17 -19.81
N ALA A 241 8.76 -1.55 -20.04
CA ALA A 241 8.85 -0.24 -20.67
C ALA A 241 8.84 -0.33 -22.22
N SER A 242 7.70 0.11 -22.78
CA SER A 242 7.29 0.34 -24.18
C SER A 242 6.76 -0.85 -24.97
#